data_AF-A0ABD7TUI0-F1
#
_entry.id   AF-A0ABD7TUI0-F1
#
_cell.length_a   1.000
_cell.length_b   1.000
_cell.length_c   1.000
_cell.angle_alpha   90.00
_cell.angle_beta   90.00
_cell.angle_gamma   90.00
#
_symmetry.space_group_name_H-M   'P 1'
#
loop_
_entity.id
_entity.type
_entity.pdbx_description
1 polymer ?
#
loop_
_entity_poly.entity_id
_entity_poly.type
_entity_poly.pdbx_seq_one_letter_code
_entity_poly.pdbx_strand_id
1 'polypeptide(L)'
;MTAETNYFWLNCGYNRWNHHEPLVGQTAVFESGAQFNPSQGYRAFKQAKVGDKVIFYQVQTDAGLLGWGEITNVITGAQNKIHVQFKFNETFKPLTTEYLKRSETLEFRISNMKETLFNKISYDEFELIKGLGTGDVSIPRYFYMAETTSFEPDETYVIYTHNVNGIKRNGYHNYTQLEVGDQIVIYNRYSNQSVIGRAEVSHHIHTRPPEAGRTNSTAIEIRYIEDIQPVSLMTLNKHPKLKNLYFLQENAKQAIAGLTPTQFEAIMEMSKNGGMKGQFETVGQMTNEGTSDDIKPFILLLANDKAEGLKAAQSLVEKANATPVMTTGHPDFSEEMLYGRYLPNESGAMYYREGFITELMPKSDRHYLVIDQFERIDPDIFQMFINVLEGYEMTLPRYHRDGSMVKWSLNKDSYYYFNPNWHIVGVTYLTPQEVKEHYSEQFLKYARIIQVKQSTH
;
A
#
# COMPACT_ATOMS: atom_id res chain seq x y z
N MET A 1 38.14 3.97 16.00
CA MET A 1 36.78 4.52 15.85
C MET A 1 36.62 4.95 14.40
N THR A 2 36.02 4.12 13.56
CA THR A 2 35.66 4.52 12.19
C THR A 2 34.58 5.59 12.30
N ALA A 3 34.88 6.80 11.83
CA ALA A 3 33.89 7.87 11.80
C ALA A 3 32.69 7.43 10.96
N GLU A 4 31.49 7.64 11.48
CA GLU A 4 30.24 7.34 10.79
C GLU A 4 30.16 8.14 9.48
N THR A 5 30.20 7.43 8.35
CA THR A 5 30.14 8.00 6.99
C THR A 5 28.75 8.52 6.71
N ASN A 6 28.64 9.79 6.30
CA ASN A 6 27.38 10.36 5.83
C ASN A 6 27.26 10.23 4.31
N TYR A 7 26.00 10.22 3.85
CA TYR A 7 25.64 10.13 2.44
C TYR A 7 24.85 11.36 2.04
N PHE A 8 25.16 11.89 0.86
CA PHE A 8 24.56 13.12 0.37
C PHE A 8 24.14 13.04 -1.09
N TRP A 9 23.22 13.92 -1.46
CA TRP A 9 22.80 14.24 -2.81
C TRP A 9 23.15 15.71 -3.12
N LEU A 10 23.86 15.95 -4.22
CA LEU A 10 24.27 17.27 -4.68
C LEU A 10 23.66 17.58 -6.04
N ASN A 11 22.82 18.62 -6.09
CA ASN A 11 22.29 19.19 -7.31
C ASN A 11 23.36 20.08 -7.97
N CYS A 12 24.01 19.62 -9.04
CA CYS A 12 25.03 20.39 -9.75
C CYS A 12 24.49 21.03 -11.04
N GLY A 13 24.92 22.26 -11.33
CA GLY A 13 24.75 22.85 -12.66
C GLY A 13 25.73 22.26 -13.67
N TYR A 14 25.44 22.38 -14.96
CA TYR A 14 26.25 21.81 -16.06
C TYR A 14 27.72 22.24 -15.97
N ASN A 15 27.98 23.53 -15.75
CA ASN A 15 29.35 24.08 -15.77
C ASN A 15 30.20 23.73 -14.53
N ARG A 16 29.74 22.85 -13.64
CA ARG A 16 30.49 22.46 -12.43
C ARG A 16 31.52 21.37 -12.69
N TRP A 17 31.35 20.62 -13.76
CA TRP A 17 32.30 19.61 -14.20
C TRP A 17 32.76 19.93 -15.61
N ASN A 18 33.99 19.56 -15.95
CA ASN A 18 34.48 19.69 -17.31
C ASN A 18 34.02 18.47 -18.13
N HIS A 19 32.90 18.62 -18.84
CA HIS A 19 32.32 17.56 -19.67
C HIS A 19 33.16 17.23 -20.94
N HIS A 20 34.21 18.00 -21.24
CA HIS A 20 35.13 17.71 -22.35
C HIS A 20 36.28 16.79 -21.94
N GLU A 21 36.41 16.49 -20.65
CA GLU A 21 37.41 15.58 -20.09
C GLU A 21 36.71 14.45 -19.32
N PRO A 22 37.39 13.32 -19.08
CA PRO A 22 36.85 12.27 -18.21
C PRO A 22 36.45 12.86 -16.85
N LEU A 23 35.20 12.61 -16.43
CA LEU A 23 34.67 13.14 -15.17
C LEU A 23 35.37 12.52 -13.96
N VAL A 24 35.70 11.22 -14.04
CA VAL A 24 36.38 10.49 -12.97
C VAL A 24 37.73 11.13 -12.66
N GLY A 25 37.94 11.45 -11.39
CA GLY A 25 39.13 12.10 -10.87
C GLY A 25 39.06 13.63 -10.82
N GLN A 26 38.08 14.26 -11.49
CA GLN A 26 37.88 15.71 -11.37
C GLN A 26 37.47 16.09 -9.94
N THR A 27 37.81 17.31 -9.54
CA THR A 27 37.40 17.87 -8.24
C THR A 27 36.68 19.20 -8.43
N ALA A 28 35.64 19.43 -7.62
CA ALA A 28 34.87 20.66 -7.63
C ALA A 28 34.63 21.17 -6.20
N VAL A 29 34.59 22.50 -6.02
CA VAL A 29 34.35 23.14 -4.72
C VAL A 29 32.98 23.81 -4.74
N PHE A 30 32.18 23.57 -3.70
CA PHE A 30 30.89 24.24 -3.48
C PHE A 30 30.91 25.02 -2.17
N GLU A 31 30.26 26.18 -2.18
CA GLU A 31 30.14 27.08 -1.03
C GLU A 31 28.70 27.11 -0.53
N SER A 32 28.52 27.12 0.78
CA SER A 32 27.20 27.18 1.43
C SER A 32 26.46 28.53 1.28
N GLY A 33 27.05 29.54 0.63
CA GLY A 33 26.61 30.94 0.67
C GLY A 33 25.99 31.54 -0.60
N ALA A 34 25.93 30.80 -1.72
CA ALA A 34 25.46 31.36 -2.99
C ALA A 34 24.03 30.89 -3.32
N GLN A 35 23.03 31.77 -3.19
CA GLN A 35 21.71 31.71 -3.88
C GLN A 35 20.72 30.55 -3.58
N PHE A 36 20.81 29.84 -2.45
CA PHE A 36 19.86 28.75 -2.14
C PHE A 36 19.16 28.89 -0.78
N ASN A 37 18.00 28.23 -0.63
CA ASN A 37 17.15 28.29 0.56
C ASN A 37 17.98 28.00 1.85
N PRO A 38 18.17 28.99 2.74
CA PRO A 38 19.23 28.96 3.76
C PRO A 38 19.11 27.88 4.85
N SER A 39 17.94 27.27 5.03
CA SER A 39 17.63 26.52 6.26
C SER A 39 18.06 25.04 6.23
N GLN A 40 17.97 24.36 5.09
CA GLN A 40 18.31 22.93 4.97
C GLN A 40 19.66 22.66 4.32
N GLY A 41 20.00 23.33 3.21
CA GLY A 41 21.29 23.16 2.54
C GLY A 41 22.46 23.45 3.48
N TYR A 42 22.39 24.53 4.24
CA TYR A 42 23.42 24.93 5.20
C TYR A 42 23.66 23.89 6.32
N ARG A 43 22.63 23.14 6.73
CA ARG A 43 22.79 22.05 7.72
C ARG A 43 23.58 20.88 7.14
N ALA A 44 23.35 20.52 5.88
CA ALA A 44 24.11 19.45 5.21
C ALA A 44 25.60 19.84 5.09
N PHE A 45 25.89 21.10 4.72
CA PHE A 45 27.27 21.61 4.69
C PHE A 45 27.96 21.55 6.07
N LYS A 46 27.25 21.82 7.17
CA LYS A 46 27.78 21.70 8.53
C LYS A 46 28.09 20.25 8.96
N GLN A 47 27.39 19.28 8.39
CA GLN A 47 27.54 17.87 8.75
C GLN A 47 28.59 17.16 7.89
N ALA A 48 28.95 17.74 6.75
CA ALA A 48 29.93 17.19 5.81
C ALA A 48 31.30 17.00 6.45
N LYS A 49 31.88 15.82 6.22
CA LYS A 49 33.22 15.44 6.67
C LYS A 49 33.98 14.78 5.52
N VAL A 50 35.31 14.81 5.62
CA VAL A 50 36.18 14.10 4.68
C VAL A 50 35.86 12.59 4.74
N GLY A 51 35.69 11.98 3.57
CA GLY A 51 35.32 10.57 3.42
C GLY A 51 33.82 10.31 3.22
N ASP A 52 32.96 11.30 3.46
CA ASP A 52 31.52 11.20 3.17
C ASP A 52 31.26 11.03 1.68
N LYS A 53 30.17 10.34 1.33
CA LYS A 53 29.86 9.93 -0.05
C LYS A 53 28.72 10.76 -0.63
N VAL A 54 28.80 11.04 -1.93
CA VAL A 54 27.93 12.03 -2.58
C VAL A 54 27.47 11.56 -3.94
N ILE A 55 26.16 11.62 -4.19
CA ILE A 55 25.56 11.48 -5.52
C ILE A 55 25.53 12.85 -6.21
N PHE A 56 25.93 12.90 -7.47
CA PHE A 56 25.86 14.09 -8.30
C PHE A 56 24.67 14.00 -9.26
N TYR A 57 23.75 14.97 -9.18
CA TYR A 57 22.59 15.08 -10.05
C TYR A 57 22.60 16.41 -10.80
N GLN A 58 22.49 16.35 -12.13
CA GLN A 58 22.55 17.53 -12.97
C GLN A 58 21.16 18.12 -13.23
N VAL A 59 20.94 19.33 -12.70
CA VAL A 59 19.62 20.00 -12.75
C VAL A 59 19.40 20.87 -14.00
N GLN A 60 20.46 21.24 -14.70
CA GLN A 60 20.40 22.02 -15.93
C GLN A 60 20.64 21.07 -17.10
N THR A 61 19.84 21.20 -18.18
CA THR A 61 19.90 20.41 -19.43
C THR A 61 19.28 19.00 -19.42
N ASP A 62 18.39 18.66 -18.49
CA ASP A 62 17.72 17.34 -18.39
C ASP A 62 18.67 16.13 -18.40
N ALA A 63 19.96 16.35 -18.08
CA ALA A 63 20.99 15.31 -18.15
C ALA A 63 20.86 14.25 -17.06
N GLY A 64 20.19 14.57 -15.95
CA GLY A 64 19.84 13.62 -14.90
C GLY A 64 21.01 13.23 -14.00
N LEU A 65 20.99 11.98 -13.55
CA LEU A 65 21.98 11.38 -12.67
C LEU A 65 23.35 11.32 -13.36
N LEU A 66 24.39 11.89 -12.74
CA LEU A 66 25.71 12.04 -13.36
C LEU A 66 26.71 10.99 -12.86
N GLY A 67 26.70 10.70 -11.56
CA GLY A 67 27.70 9.82 -10.94
C GLY A 67 27.72 9.93 -9.42
N TRP A 68 28.76 9.34 -8.81
CA TRP A 68 29.04 9.51 -7.39
C TRP A 68 30.49 9.85 -7.12
N GLY A 69 30.73 10.34 -5.91
CA GLY A 69 32.04 10.77 -5.46
C GLY A 69 32.15 10.85 -3.95
N GLU A 70 33.18 11.53 -3.48
CA GLU A 70 33.45 11.69 -2.06
C GLU A 70 33.93 13.09 -1.71
N ILE A 71 33.75 13.46 -0.45
CA ILE A 71 34.25 14.70 0.12
C ILE A 71 35.72 14.51 0.47
N THR A 72 36.59 15.34 -0.11
CA THR A 72 38.05 15.27 0.09
C THR A 72 38.56 16.39 0.99
N ASN A 73 37.82 17.50 1.11
CA ASN A 73 38.20 18.61 1.97
C ASN A 73 36.97 19.42 2.42
N VAL A 74 37.01 19.97 3.64
CA VAL A 74 35.98 20.85 4.20
C VAL A 74 36.66 22.00 4.94
N ILE A 75 36.40 23.24 4.51
CA ILE A 75 37.00 24.45 5.08
C ILE A 75 35.90 25.44 5.47
N THR A 76 35.92 25.88 6.72
CA THR A 76 35.08 27.00 7.17
C THR A 76 35.83 28.31 6.97
N GLY A 77 35.37 29.12 6.03
CA GLY A 77 35.93 30.42 5.69
C GLY A 77 35.35 31.58 6.54
N ALA A 78 35.76 32.80 6.20
CA ALA A 78 35.24 34.01 6.82
C ALA A 78 33.71 34.13 6.64
N GLN A 79 33.03 34.73 7.62
CA GLN A 79 31.55 34.88 7.66
C GLN A 79 30.75 33.56 7.76
N ASN A 80 31.32 32.49 8.36
CA ASN A 80 30.69 31.17 8.51
C ASN A 80 30.30 30.47 7.19
N LYS A 81 30.97 30.82 6.08
CA LYS A 81 30.80 30.13 4.80
C LYS A 81 31.59 28.83 4.78
N ILE A 82 30.93 27.71 4.49
CA ILE A 82 31.56 26.39 4.43
C ILE A 82 31.84 26.06 2.97
N HIS A 83 33.09 25.72 2.68
CA HIS A 83 33.57 25.25 1.38
C HIS A 83 33.80 23.76 1.47
N VAL A 84 33.18 22.99 0.57
CA VAL A 84 33.31 21.54 0.50
C VAL A 84 33.88 21.18 -0.86
N GLN A 85 34.98 20.44 -0.86
CA GLN A 85 35.60 19.91 -2.07
C GLN A 85 35.17 18.47 -2.28
N PHE A 86 34.63 18.20 -3.45
CA PHE A 86 34.19 16.88 -3.89
C PHE A 86 35.16 16.35 -4.94
N LYS A 87 35.41 15.05 -4.92
CA LYS A 87 36.09 14.30 -5.98
C LYS A 87 35.10 13.36 -6.63
N PHE A 88 35.08 13.36 -7.96
CA PHE A 88 34.24 12.49 -8.76
C PHE A 88 34.90 11.11 -8.90
N ASN A 89 34.20 10.04 -8.55
CA ASN A 89 34.79 8.69 -8.51
C ASN A 89 34.26 7.80 -9.64
N GLU A 90 32.98 7.90 -9.99
CA GLU A 90 32.36 7.02 -10.97
C GLU A 90 31.19 7.69 -11.67
N THR A 91 31.03 7.42 -12.96
CA THR A 91 29.94 7.94 -13.80
C THR A 91 28.75 6.99 -13.80
N PHE A 92 27.54 7.55 -13.82
CA PHE A 92 26.30 6.79 -13.93
C PHE A 92 25.63 6.95 -15.30
N LYS A 93 24.68 6.06 -15.59
CA LYS A 93 23.69 6.25 -16.65
C LYS A 93 22.88 7.52 -16.37
N PRO A 94 22.58 8.33 -17.41
CA PRO A 94 21.82 9.57 -17.26
C PRO A 94 20.35 9.28 -16.98
N LEU A 95 20.01 9.06 -15.69
CA LEU A 95 18.65 8.81 -15.24
C LEU A 95 17.98 10.09 -14.76
N THR A 96 16.79 10.38 -15.28
CA THR A 96 16.05 11.59 -14.89
C THR A 96 15.41 11.44 -13.50
N THR A 97 15.06 12.56 -12.86
CA THR A 97 14.26 12.53 -11.63
C THR A 97 12.93 11.81 -11.79
N GLU A 98 12.32 11.87 -12.97
CA GLU A 98 11.06 11.22 -13.31
C GLU A 98 11.23 9.70 -13.31
N TYR A 99 12.37 9.20 -13.79
CA TYR A 99 12.72 7.79 -13.68
C TYR A 99 12.94 7.41 -12.21
N LEU A 100 13.77 8.15 -11.48
CA LEU A 100 14.11 7.82 -10.09
C LEU A 100 12.90 7.85 -9.15
N LYS A 101 11.96 8.78 -9.35
CA LYS A 101 10.70 8.87 -8.59
C LYS A 101 9.74 7.70 -8.81
N ARG A 102 10.02 6.79 -9.76
CA ARG A 102 9.26 5.54 -9.90
C ARG A 102 9.49 4.60 -8.70
N SER A 103 10.59 4.76 -7.97
CA SER A 103 10.81 4.06 -6.70
C SER A 103 10.10 4.81 -5.57
N GLU A 104 9.23 4.11 -4.82
CA GLU A 104 8.52 4.66 -3.66
C GLU A 104 9.49 5.26 -2.63
N THR A 105 10.65 4.60 -2.41
CA THR A 105 11.71 5.07 -1.51
C THR A 105 12.28 6.43 -1.95
N LEU A 106 12.50 6.62 -3.25
CA LEU A 106 13.11 7.83 -3.78
C LEU A 106 12.09 8.93 -4.09
N GLU A 107 10.83 8.60 -4.34
CA GLU A 107 9.77 9.56 -4.67
C GLU A 107 9.62 10.63 -3.58
N PHE A 108 9.44 10.18 -2.34
CA PHE A 108 9.31 11.08 -1.19
C PHE A 108 10.59 11.91 -0.99
N ARG A 109 11.76 11.28 -1.09
CA ARG A 109 13.05 11.96 -0.91
C ARG A 109 13.25 13.05 -1.96
N ILE A 110 13.15 12.72 -3.25
CA ILE A 110 13.39 13.64 -4.36
C ILE A 110 12.36 14.76 -4.40
N SER A 111 11.09 14.47 -4.09
CA SER A 111 10.04 15.50 -4.04
C SER A 111 10.31 16.56 -2.97
N ASN A 112 10.95 16.19 -1.87
CA ASN A 112 11.34 17.10 -0.80
C ASN A 112 12.69 17.81 -1.01
N MET A 113 13.49 17.43 -2.01
CA MET A 113 14.82 18.01 -2.29
C MET A 113 14.83 19.13 -3.35
N LYS A 114 13.69 19.44 -3.99
CA LYS A 114 13.61 20.22 -5.24
C LYS A 114 14.25 21.62 -5.24
N GLU A 115 14.62 22.18 -4.08
CA GLU A 115 15.16 23.55 -3.96
C GLU A 115 16.50 23.65 -3.22
N THR A 116 17.03 22.52 -2.74
CA THR A 116 18.23 22.48 -1.92
C THR A 116 19.42 21.96 -2.71
N LEU A 117 20.51 22.71 -2.69
CA LEU A 117 21.75 22.36 -3.40
C LEU A 117 22.32 21.02 -2.92
N PHE A 118 22.35 20.83 -1.59
CA PHE A 118 23.05 19.73 -0.94
C PHE A 118 22.16 19.13 0.16
N ASN A 119 21.89 17.84 0.06
CA ASN A 119 20.89 17.14 0.86
C ASN A 119 21.49 15.90 1.50
N LYS A 120 21.19 15.64 2.77
CA LYS A 120 21.53 14.36 3.39
C LYS A 120 20.53 13.29 2.95
N ILE A 121 21.05 12.13 2.58
CA ILE A 121 20.28 10.93 2.23
C ILE A 121 20.70 9.77 3.14
N SER A 122 19.87 8.74 3.22
CA SER A 122 20.23 7.51 3.95
C SER A 122 21.23 6.68 3.15
N TYR A 123 21.85 5.71 3.82
CA TYR A 123 22.69 4.69 3.17
C TYR A 123 21.91 3.91 2.12
N ASP A 124 20.70 3.45 2.46
CA ASP A 124 19.86 2.66 1.55
C ASP A 124 19.45 3.46 0.31
N GLU A 125 19.14 4.76 0.47
CA GLU A 125 18.87 5.66 -0.65
C GLU A 125 20.11 5.81 -1.55
N PHE A 126 21.31 5.95 -0.97
CA PHE A 126 22.56 6.07 -1.72
C PHE A 126 22.88 4.80 -2.53
N GLU A 127 22.84 3.63 -1.89
CA GLU A 127 23.15 2.35 -2.56
C GLU A 127 22.11 2.03 -3.64
N LEU A 128 20.83 2.34 -3.42
CA LEU A 128 19.80 2.20 -4.46
C LEU A 128 20.10 3.08 -5.67
N ILE A 129 20.38 4.37 -5.46
CA ILE A 129 20.70 5.29 -6.57
C ILE A 129 21.96 4.84 -7.30
N LYS A 130 22.97 4.37 -6.56
CA LYS A 130 24.20 3.84 -7.14
C LYS A 130 23.92 2.62 -8.02
N GLY A 131 23.18 1.63 -7.53
CA GLY A 131 22.79 0.45 -8.31
C GLY A 131 21.97 0.77 -9.56
N LEU A 132 21.05 1.75 -9.46
CA LEU A 132 20.32 2.26 -10.62
C LEU A 132 21.25 2.96 -11.63
N GLY A 133 22.18 3.76 -11.12
CA GLY A 133 23.14 4.52 -11.92
C GLY A 133 24.18 3.66 -12.63
N THR A 134 24.67 2.59 -12.01
CA THR A 134 25.53 1.60 -12.66
C THR A 134 24.74 0.70 -13.61
N GLY A 135 23.44 0.54 -13.35
CA GLY A 135 22.54 -0.34 -14.08
C GLY A 135 22.57 -1.79 -13.57
N ASP A 136 23.13 -2.02 -12.38
CA ASP A 136 23.06 -3.29 -11.67
C ASP A 136 21.63 -3.57 -11.17
N VAL A 137 20.86 -2.50 -10.96
CA VAL A 137 19.46 -2.53 -10.55
C VAL A 137 18.63 -1.73 -11.55
N SER A 138 17.39 -2.16 -11.78
CA SER A 138 16.38 -1.41 -12.55
C SER A 138 15.12 -1.24 -11.71
N ILE A 139 14.42 -0.13 -11.86
CA ILE A 139 13.11 0.04 -11.21
C ILE A 139 12.09 -0.79 -12.01
N PRO A 140 11.51 -1.85 -11.42
CA PRO A 140 10.55 -2.68 -12.13
C PRO A 140 9.30 -1.84 -12.45
N ARG A 141 8.78 -2.01 -13.66
CA ARG A 141 7.50 -1.41 -14.06
C ARG A 141 6.48 -2.51 -14.27
N TYR A 142 5.27 -2.16 -13.89
CA TYR A 142 4.16 -3.09 -13.85
C TYR A 142 3.02 -2.54 -14.70
N PHE A 143 2.45 -3.39 -15.52
CA PHE A 143 1.34 -3.03 -16.39
C PHE A 143 0.23 -4.07 -16.27
N TYR A 144 -0.99 -3.60 -16.47
CA TYR A 144 -2.16 -4.42 -16.69
C TYR A 144 -2.43 -4.50 -18.18
N MET A 145 -2.74 -5.68 -18.71
CA MET A 145 -3.12 -5.86 -20.11
C MET A 145 -4.36 -6.73 -20.24
N ALA A 146 -5.38 -6.19 -20.91
CA ALA A 146 -6.65 -6.87 -21.15
C ALA A 146 -6.68 -7.48 -22.55
N GLU A 147 -6.74 -8.81 -22.60
CA GLU A 147 -6.79 -9.60 -23.82
C GLU A 147 -7.96 -10.58 -23.82
N THR A 148 -8.21 -11.17 -24.97
CA THR A 148 -9.23 -12.21 -25.18
C THR A 148 -8.63 -13.55 -25.59
N THR A 149 -7.34 -13.57 -25.94
CA THR A 149 -6.60 -14.75 -26.36
C THR A 149 -6.19 -15.57 -25.14
N SER A 150 -6.12 -16.89 -25.30
CA SER A 150 -5.49 -17.78 -24.32
C SER A 150 -3.96 -17.74 -24.50
N PHE A 151 -3.23 -17.86 -23.39
CA PHE A 151 -1.78 -17.82 -23.37
C PHE A 151 -1.24 -19.13 -22.80
N GLU A 152 -0.06 -19.53 -23.28
CA GLU A 152 0.68 -20.70 -22.82
C GLU A 152 2.02 -20.23 -22.24
N PRO A 153 2.48 -20.81 -21.11
CA PRO A 153 3.78 -20.50 -20.51
C PRO A 153 4.95 -20.60 -21.49
N ASP A 154 5.90 -19.68 -21.35
CA ASP A 154 7.13 -19.52 -22.14
C ASP A 154 6.97 -19.21 -23.64
N GLU A 155 5.74 -19.06 -24.14
CA GLU A 155 5.47 -18.65 -25.52
C GLU A 155 5.52 -17.12 -25.69
N THR A 156 5.86 -16.69 -26.92
CA THR A 156 5.91 -15.27 -27.27
C THR A 156 4.72 -14.88 -28.14
N TYR A 157 4.04 -13.80 -27.73
CA TYR A 157 2.81 -13.34 -28.33
C TYR A 157 2.95 -11.93 -28.89
N VAL A 158 2.38 -11.73 -30.07
CA VAL A 158 2.34 -10.44 -30.74
C VAL A 158 1.08 -9.70 -30.31
N ILE A 159 1.26 -8.56 -29.64
CA ILE A 159 0.15 -7.73 -29.18
C ILE A 159 0.10 -6.46 -30.01
N TYR A 160 -0.88 -6.39 -30.91
CA TYR A 160 -1.07 -5.19 -31.74
C TYR A 160 -1.57 -4.02 -30.90
N THR A 161 -1.04 -2.84 -31.17
CA THR A 161 -1.38 -1.59 -30.46
C THR A 161 -2.60 -0.88 -31.05
N HIS A 162 -3.04 -1.33 -32.23
CA HIS A 162 -4.23 -0.86 -32.93
C HIS A 162 -5.19 -2.03 -33.19
N ASN A 163 -6.47 -1.73 -33.37
CA ASN A 163 -7.44 -2.72 -33.89
C ASN A 163 -7.23 -2.96 -35.40
N VAL A 164 -7.98 -3.90 -35.97
CA VAL A 164 -7.89 -4.27 -37.39
C VAL A 164 -8.13 -3.09 -38.35
N ASN A 165 -8.91 -2.09 -37.92
CA ASN A 165 -9.21 -0.87 -38.67
C ASN A 165 -8.17 0.24 -38.46
N GLY A 166 -7.11 0.01 -37.66
CA GLY A 166 -6.03 0.96 -37.44
C GLY A 166 -6.36 2.02 -36.38
N ILE A 167 -7.42 1.81 -35.60
CA ILE A 167 -7.75 2.66 -34.46
C ILE A 167 -6.89 2.22 -33.27
N LYS A 168 -6.23 3.19 -32.63
CA LYS A 168 -5.43 2.96 -31.40
C LYS A 168 -6.26 2.28 -30.33
N ARG A 169 -5.71 1.23 -29.72
CA ARG A 169 -6.34 0.60 -28.55
C ARG A 169 -6.32 1.56 -27.36
N ASN A 170 -7.33 1.46 -26.50
CA ASN A 170 -7.42 2.33 -25.32
C ASN A 170 -6.23 2.10 -24.38
N GLY A 171 -5.61 3.20 -23.96
CA GLY A 171 -4.35 3.16 -23.22
C GLY A 171 -3.10 3.21 -24.09
N TYR A 172 -3.23 3.57 -25.38
CA TYR A 172 -2.12 3.58 -26.34
C TYR A 172 -0.82 4.20 -25.83
N HIS A 173 -0.91 5.29 -25.05
CA HIS A 173 0.25 5.93 -24.46
C HIS A 173 1.10 4.97 -23.61
N ASN A 174 0.50 4.00 -22.91
CA ASN A 174 1.25 3.02 -22.14
C ASN A 174 2.09 2.11 -23.02
N TYR A 175 1.64 1.73 -24.22
CA TYR A 175 2.46 0.97 -25.17
C TYR A 175 3.74 1.72 -25.57
N THR A 176 3.70 3.05 -25.63
CA THR A 176 4.87 3.87 -25.97
C THR A 176 5.85 4.03 -24.80
N GLN A 177 5.45 3.62 -23.60
CA GLN A 177 6.29 3.68 -22.40
C GLN A 177 6.90 2.33 -22.03
N LEU A 178 6.42 1.22 -22.61
CA LEU A 178 6.94 -0.11 -22.32
C LEU A 178 8.41 -0.21 -22.72
N GLU A 179 9.23 -0.91 -21.95
CA GLU A 179 10.59 -1.33 -22.33
C GLU A 179 10.71 -2.84 -22.11
N VAL A 180 11.70 -3.45 -22.73
CA VAL A 180 11.99 -4.87 -22.57
C VAL A 180 12.25 -5.17 -21.09
N GLY A 181 11.60 -6.22 -20.57
CA GLY A 181 11.66 -6.64 -19.17
C GLY A 181 10.53 -6.11 -18.28
N ASP A 182 9.72 -5.16 -18.74
CA ASP A 182 8.54 -4.70 -17.99
C ASP A 182 7.57 -5.85 -17.73
N GLN A 183 7.06 -5.91 -16.51
CA GLN A 183 6.18 -6.96 -16.05
C GLN A 183 4.71 -6.60 -16.34
N ILE A 184 3.94 -7.59 -16.77
CA ILE A 184 2.56 -7.42 -17.19
C ILE A 184 1.69 -8.48 -16.50
N VAL A 185 0.61 -8.07 -15.86
CA VAL A 185 -0.49 -8.98 -15.49
C VAL A 185 -1.48 -9.08 -16.64
N ILE A 186 -1.80 -10.31 -17.03
CA ILE A 186 -2.71 -10.61 -18.12
C ILE A 186 -4.11 -10.81 -17.57
N TYR A 187 -5.01 -9.90 -17.96
CA TYR A 187 -6.44 -10.00 -17.70
C TYR A 187 -7.15 -10.56 -18.92
N ASN A 188 -7.84 -11.67 -18.75
CA ASN A 188 -8.59 -12.30 -19.84
C ASN A 188 -10.09 -12.05 -19.67
N ARG A 189 -10.66 -11.36 -20.66
CA ARG A 189 -12.09 -10.98 -20.68
C ARG A 189 -13.02 -12.19 -20.80
N TYR A 190 -12.55 -13.29 -21.39
CA TYR A 190 -13.32 -14.52 -21.58
C TYR A 190 -13.08 -15.55 -20.48
N SER A 191 -12.12 -15.33 -19.59
CA SER A 191 -11.85 -16.20 -18.43
C SER A 191 -12.54 -15.65 -17.17
N ASN A 192 -13.88 -15.57 -17.21
CA ASN A 192 -14.68 -14.99 -16.12
C ASN A 192 -14.19 -13.60 -15.67
N GLN A 193 -13.67 -12.80 -16.60
CA GLN A 193 -13.16 -11.47 -16.31
C GLN A 193 -12.09 -11.51 -15.20
N SER A 194 -11.02 -12.29 -15.40
CA SER A 194 -10.01 -12.53 -14.36
C SER A 194 -8.60 -12.19 -14.83
N VAL A 195 -7.73 -11.83 -13.89
CA VAL A 195 -6.28 -11.89 -14.11
C VAL A 195 -5.87 -13.35 -14.06
N ILE A 196 -5.18 -13.84 -15.09
CA ILE A 196 -4.90 -15.26 -15.32
C ILE A 196 -3.41 -15.61 -15.32
N GLY A 197 -2.53 -14.63 -15.51
CA GLY A 197 -1.11 -14.91 -15.55
C GLY A 197 -0.22 -13.68 -15.61
N ARG A 198 1.08 -13.95 -15.69
CA ARG A 198 2.14 -12.95 -15.78
C ARG A 198 2.85 -13.08 -17.11
N ALA A 199 3.19 -11.94 -17.70
CA ALA A 199 4.03 -11.83 -18.88
C ALA A 199 5.10 -10.76 -18.67
N GLU A 200 6.07 -10.73 -19.56
CA GLU A 200 7.03 -9.64 -19.66
C GLU A 200 7.12 -9.13 -21.10
N VAL A 201 7.49 -7.87 -21.27
CA VAL A 201 7.78 -7.32 -22.60
C VAL A 201 9.09 -7.92 -23.12
N SER A 202 9.02 -8.62 -24.26
CA SER A 202 10.20 -9.18 -24.93
C SER A 202 10.69 -8.30 -26.08
N HIS A 203 9.79 -7.52 -26.70
CA HIS A 203 10.15 -6.56 -27.74
C HIS A 203 9.33 -5.26 -27.61
N HIS A 204 10.03 -4.13 -27.69
CA HIS A 204 9.44 -2.80 -27.67
C HIS A 204 8.48 -2.58 -28.86
N ILE A 205 7.70 -1.49 -28.83
CA ILE A 205 6.84 -1.13 -29.96
C ILE A 205 7.65 -1.06 -31.27
N HIS A 206 7.18 -1.76 -32.29
CA HIS A 206 7.79 -1.83 -33.61
C HIS A 206 6.71 -2.04 -34.68
N THR A 207 7.05 -1.76 -35.93
CA THR A 207 6.15 -1.96 -37.06
C THR A 207 6.51 -3.27 -37.77
N ARG A 208 5.56 -4.20 -37.82
CA ARG A 208 5.70 -5.46 -38.55
C ARG A 208 5.36 -5.27 -40.05
N PRO A 209 5.72 -6.21 -40.93
CA PRO A 209 5.26 -6.20 -42.32
C PRO A 209 3.71 -6.11 -42.42
N PRO A 210 3.16 -5.59 -43.52
CA PRO A 210 1.71 -5.54 -43.71
C PRO A 210 1.09 -6.94 -43.64
N GLU A 211 0.00 -7.06 -42.87
CA GLU A 211 -0.72 -8.31 -42.69
C GLU A 211 -2.11 -8.21 -43.31
N ALA A 212 -2.53 -9.27 -44.00
CA ALA A 212 -3.82 -9.32 -44.68
C ALA A 212 -4.98 -9.12 -43.68
N GLY A 213 -5.88 -8.19 -44.01
CA GLY A 213 -7.04 -7.87 -43.16
C GLY A 213 -6.77 -6.88 -42.02
N ARG A 214 -5.56 -6.30 -41.93
CA ARG A 214 -5.22 -5.24 -40.97
C ARG A 214 -4.70 -3.99 -41.67
N THR A 215 -5.14 -2.81 -41.24
CA THR A 215 -4.63 -1.54 -41.78
C THR A 215 -3.39 -1.03 -41.03
N ASN A 216 -3.09 -1.56 -39.84
CA ASN A 216 -1.91 -1.21 -39.06
C ASN A 216 -1.30 -2.46 -38.39
N SER A 217 0.01 -2.60 -38.54
CA SER A 217 0.83 -3.73 -38.08
C SER A 217 1.80 -3.34 -36.95
N THR A 218 1.60 -2.19 -36.31
CA THR A 218 2.39 -1.80 -35.13
C THR A 218 2.00 -2.66 -33.93
N ALA A 219 2.99 -3.28 -33.30
CA ALA A 219 2.81 -4.23 -32.22
C ALA A 219 3.95 -4.13 -31.19
N ILE A 220 3.72 -4.72 -30.03
CA ILE A 220 4.76 -5.15 -29.09
C ILE A 220 4.83 -6.69 -29.11
N GLU A 221 5.89 -7.25 -28.57
CA GLU A 221 5.93 -8.68 -28.24
C GLU A 221 6.06 -8.86 -26.73
N ILE A 222 5.32 -9.83 -26.21
CA ILE A 222 5.36 -10.23 -24.81
C ILE A 222 5.72 -11.71 -24.74
N ARG A 223 6.53 -12.09 -23.76
CA ARG A 223 6.74 -13.48 -23.38
C ARG A 223 5.83 -13.78 -22.20
N TYR A 224 4.93 -14.75 -22.36
CA TYR A 224 4.10 -15.19 -21.25
C TYR A 224 4.96 -16.04 -20.31
N ILE A 225 4.99 -15.70 -19.03
CA ILE A 225 5.91 -16.31 -18.06
C ILE A 225 5.24 -17.53 -17.44
N GLU A 226 4.08 -17.32 -16.82
CA GLU A 226 3.39 -18.38 -16.07
C GLU A 226 1.91 -18.03 -15.88
N ASP A 227 1.11 -19.07 -15.72
CA ASP A 227 -0.23 -18.94 -15.17
C ASP A 227 -0.17 -18.63 -13.68
N ILE A 228 -1.13 -17.85 -13.21
CA ILE A 228 -1.37 -17.61 -11.80
C ILE A 228 -2.78 -18.09 -11.45
N GLN A 229 -3.07 -18.28 -10.17
CA GLN A 229 -4.43 -18.60 -9.74
C GLN A 229 -5.38 -17.46 -10.14
N PRO A 230 -6.44 -17.72 -10.92
CA PRO A 230 -7.23 -16.64 -11.49
C PRO A 230 -7.91 -15.76 -10.43
N VAL A 231 -7.76 -14.44 -10.56
CA VAL A 231 -8.42 -13.45 -9.67
C VAL A 231 -9.46 -12.68 -10.46
N SER A 232 -10.74 -12.91 -10.15
CA SER A 232 -11.85 -12.27 -10.85
C SER A 232 -11.91 -10.76 -10.62
N LEU A 233 -12.50 -10.03 -11.56
CA LEU A 233 -12.76 -8.59 -11.47
C LEU A 233 -13.51 -8.21 -10.19
N MET A 234 -14.53 -9.00 -9.83
CA MET A 234 -15.30 -8.79 -8.60
C MET A 234 -14.39 -8.89 -7.37
N THR A 235 -13.47 -9.86 -7.36
CA THR A 235 -12.51 -10.06 -6.28
C THR A 235 -11.49 -8.93 -6.22
N LEU A 236 -10.90 -8.55 -7.36
CA LEU A 236 -9.96 -7.43 -7.45
C LEU A 236 -10.58 -6.13 -6.92
N ASN A 237 -11.84 -5.86 -7.25
CA ASN A 237 -12.55 -4.68 -6.78
C ASN A 237 -12.84 -4.64 -5.28
N LYS A 238 -12.73 -5.77 -4.57
CA LYS A 238 -12.81 -5.80 -3.10
C LYS A 238 -11.50 -5.34 -2.43
N HIS A 239 -10.37 -5.36 -3.15
CA HIS A 239 -9.09 -5.02 -2.56
C HIS A 239 -8.91 -3.49 -2.43
N PRO A 240 -8.56 -2.94 -1.25
CA PRO A 240 -8.51 -1.51 -1.01
C PRO A 240 -7.60 -0.71 -1.96
N LYS A 241 -6.50 -1.33 -2.42
CA LYS A 241 -5.54 -0.70 -3.35
C LYS A 241 -5.94 -0.80 -4.83
N LEU A 242 -6.92 -1.66 -5.15
CA LEU A 242 -7.35 -1.97 -6.52
C LEU A 242 -8.78 -1.52 -6.82
N LYS A 243 -9.59 -1.31 -5.79
CA LYS A 243 -10.96 -0.79 -5.92
C LYS A 243 -10.95 0.56 -6.65
N ASN A 244 -11.94 0.77 -7.49
CA ASN A 244 -12.15 2.00 -8.27
C ASN A 244 -11.06 2.31 -9.31
N LEU A 245 -10.16 1.38 -9.64
CA LEU A 245 -9.28 1.58 -10.78
C LEU A 245 -10.12 1.64 -12.06
N TYR A 246 -9.95 2.70 -12.85
CA TYR A 246 -10.77 2.99 -14.03
C TYR A 246 -10.74 1.86 -15.09
N PHE A 247 -9.69 1.04 -15.09
CA PHE A 247 -9.52 -0.09 -15.99
C PHE A 247 -9.98 -1.43 -15.41
N LEU A 248 -10.36 -1.47 -14.14
CA LEU A 248 -10.99 -2.61 -13.46
C LEU A 248 -12.48 -2.33 -13.20
N GLN A 249 -13.18 -1.82 -14.20
CA GLN A 249 -14.64 -1.64 -14.19
C GLN A 249 -15.27 -2.59 -15.21
N GLU A 250 -16.51 -3.05 -14.98
CA GLU A 250 -17.17 -4.02 -15.88
C GLU A 250 -17.25 -3.55 -17.34
N ASN A 251 -17.42 -2.24 -17.55
CA ASN A 251 -17.50 -1.62 -18.88
C ASN A 251 -16.16 -1.06 -19.37
N ALA A 252 -15.05 -1.33 -18.67
CA ALA A 252 -13.74 -0.78 -19.02
C ALA A 252 -13.29 -1.30 -20.39
N LYS A 253 -13.08 -0.36 -21.32
CA LYS A 253 -12.53 -0.65 -22.65
C LYS A 253 -11.00 -0.57 -22.69
N GLN A 254 -10.35 -0.37 -21.55
CA GLN A 254 -8.90 -0.23 -21.47
C GLN A 254 -8.21 -1.52 -21.91
N ALA A 255 -7.26 -1.40 -22.84
CA ALA A 255 -6.46 -2.54 -23.29
C ALA A 255 -5.17 -2.67 -22.48
N ILE A 256 -4.59 -1.54 -22.06
CA ILE A 256 -3.38 -1.52 -21.23
C ILE A 256 -3.41 -0.36 -20.24
N ALA A 257 -2.96 -0.58 -19.01
CA ALA A 257 -2.81 0.45 -17.99
C ALA A 257 -1.51 0.26 -17.21
N GLY A 258 -0.93 1.34 -16.69
CA GLY A 258 0.16 1.25 -15.72
C GLY A 258 -0.36 0.83 -14.35
N LEU A 259 0.45 0.06 -13.62
CA LEU A 259 0.22 -0.32 -12.23
C LEU A 259 1.34 0.25 -11.36
N THR A 260 0.99 0.67 -10.14
CA THR A 260 2.00 0.88 -9.10
C THR A 260 2.55 -0.47 -8.63
N PRO A 261 3.78 -0.53 -8.07
CA PRO A 261 4.30 -1.75 -7.47
C PRO A 261 3.33 -2.34 -6.44
N THR A 262 2.77 -1.50 -5.59
CA THR A 262 1.77 -1.88 -4.58
C THR A 262 0.47 -2.45 -5.17
N GLN A 263 0.06 -2.04 -6.37
CA GLN A 263 -1.10 -2.61 -7.06
C GLN A 263 -0.75 -3.95 -7.71
N PHE A 264 0.42 -4.07 -8.34
CA PHE A 264 0.89 -5.32 -8.90
C PHE A 264 1.02 -6.40 -7.81
N GLU A 265 1.71 -6.09 -6.71
CA GLU A 265 1.87 -7.02 -5.59
C GLU A 265 0.52 -7.42 -4.98
N ALA A 266 -0.42 -6.49 -4.86
CA ALA A 266 -1.77 -6.82 -4.39
C ALA A 266 -2.47 -7.84 -5.31
N ILE A 267 -2.33 -7.73 -6.63
CA ILE A 267 -2.90 -8.70 -7.58
C ILE A 267 -2.23 -10.06 -7.40
N MET A 268 -0.90 -10.09 -7.28
CA MET A 268 -0.14 -11.32 -7.09
C MET A 268 -0.45 -12.01 -5.75
N GLU A 269 -0.58 -11.23 -4.68
CA GLU A 269 -0.98 -11.70 -3.35
C GLU A 269 -2.39 -12.29 -3.37
N MET A 270 -3.35 -11.58 -3.97
CA MET A 270 -4.71 -12.09 -4.13
C MET A 270 -4.73 -13.38 -4.95
N SER A 271 -3.87 -13.50 -5.96
CA SER A 271 -3.75 -14.73 -6.73
C SER A 271 -3.24 -15.88 -5.87
N LYS A 272 -2.12 -15.71 -5.17
CA LYS A 272 -1.55 -16.73 -4.28
C LYS A 272 -2.55 -17.23 -3.23
N ASN A 273 -3.43 -16.34 -2.77
CA ASN A 273 -4.43 -16.62 -1.74
C ASN A 273 -5.82 -17.00 -2.30
N GLY A 274 -5.93 -17.27 -3.61
CA GLY A 274 -7.18 -17.74 -4.23
C GLY A 274 -8.31 -16.70 -4.24
N GLY A 275 -7.97 -15.41 -4.20
CA GLY A 275 -8.92 -14.30 -4.12
C GLY A 275 -9.59 -14.14 -2.74
N MET A 276 -9.25 -14.98 -1.77
CA MET A 276 -9.51 -14.73 -0.37
C MET A 276 -8.34 -13.94 0.21
N LYS A 277 -8.58 -13.10 1.23
CA LYS A 277 -7.49 -12.48 1.98
C LYS A 277 -6.52 -13.59 2.40
N GLY A 278 -5.27 -13.51 1.96
CA GLY A 278 -4.19 -14.05 2.76
C GLY A 278 -4.16 -13.27 4.05
N GLN A 279 -4.83 -13.78 5.07
CA GLN A 279 -4.29 -13.56 6.41
C GLN A 279 -2.86 -14.12 6.35
N PHE A 280 -1.90 -13.35 6.87
CA PHE A 280 -0.45 -13.57 6.86
C PHE A 280 0.30 -13.05 5.62
N GLU A 281 0.77 -11.81 5.71
CA GLU A 281 2.21 -11.60 5.80
C GLU A 281 2.56 -10.34 6.62
N THR A 282 3.52 -10.56 7.51
CA THR A 282 4.17 -9.66 8.45
C THR A 282 4.95 -8.53 7.77
N VAL A 283 4.79 -7.30 8.26
CA VAL A 283 5.88 -6.31 8.25
C VAL A 283 5.93 -5.63 9.62
N GLY A 284 7.08 -5.80 10.29
CA GLY A 284 7.48 -5.07 11.49
C GLY A 284 7.38 -5.87 12.77
N GLN A 285 8.46 -6.56 13.14
CA GLN A 285 8.77 -6.75 14.55
C GLN A 285 8.85 -5.38 15.21
N MET A 286 7.75 -4.92 15.81
CA MET A 286 7.85 -4.22 17.07
C MET A 286 7.74 -5.30 18.14
N THR A 287 8.88 -5.67 18.68
CA THR A 287 8.97 -6.34 19.97
C THR A 287 8.15 -5.52 20.97
N ASN A 288 6.97 -6.01 21.31
CA ASN A 288 6.39 -5.83 22.62
C ASN A 288 5.68 -7.13 22.99
N GLU A 289 6.11 -7.64 24.14
CA GLU A 289 5.70 -8.88 24.76
C GLU A 289 4.17 -8.94 24.96
N GLY A 290 3.58 -10.10 24.68
CA GLY A 290 2.19 -10.41 25.05
C GLY A 290 1.50 -11.34 24.06
N THR A 291 1.66 -12.64 24.28
CA THR A 291 0.87 -13.77 23.73
C THR A 291 -0.56 -13.41 23.26
N SER A 292 -0.82 -13.49 21.95
CA SER A 292 -2.12 -13.14 21.33
C SER A 292 -3.08 -14.31 21.10
N ASP A 293 -2.80 -15.51 21.64
CA ASP A 293 -3.62 -16.70 21.35
C ASP A 293 -4.97 -16.77 22.10
N ASP A 294 -5.28 -15.80 22.97
CA ASP A 294 -6.43 -15.92 23.90
C ASP A 294 -7.46 -14.77 23.86
N ILE A 295 -7.34 -13.79 22.96
CA ILE A 295 -8.29 -12.65 22.92
C ILE A 295 -9.53 -13.05 22.11
N LYS A 296 -10.64 -13.31 22.80
CA LYS A 296 -11.94 -13.66 22.21
C LYS A 296 -13.02 -12.64 22.60
N PRO A 297 -13.11 -11.50 21.89
CA PRO A 297 -14.04 -10.44 22.26
C PRO A 297 -15.49 -10.80 21.91
N PHE A 298 -15.73 -11.79 21.04
CA PHE A 298 -17.07 -12.28 20.74
C PHE A 298 -17.42 -13.47 21.64
N ILE A 299 -18.59 -13.41 22.26
CA ILE A 299 -19.19 -14.53 22.99
C ILE A 299 -20.51 -14.87 22.30
N LEU A 300 -20.57 -16.01 21.62
CA LEU A 300 -21.79 -16.51 20.99
C LEU A 300 -22.51 -17.47 21.94
N LEU A 301 -23.71 -17.08 22.36
CA LEU A 301 -24.60 -17.89 23.17
C LEU A 301 -25.61 -18.60 22.27
N LEU A 302 -25.57 -19.93 22.28
CA LEU A 302 -26.50 -20.78 21.52
C LEU A 302 -27.67 -21.10 22.44
N ALA A 303 -28.83 -20.50 22.13
CA ALA A 303 -30.05 -20.63 22.92
C ALA A 303 -31.16 -21.27 22.08
N ASN A 304 -32.06 -22.00 22.73
CA ASN A 304 -33.21 -22.61 22.05
C ASN A 304 -34.37 -21.62 21.88
N ASP A 305 -34.48 -20.66 22.79
CA ASP A 305 -35.47 -19.59 22.73
C ASP A 305 -34.91 -18.26 23.26
N LYS A 306 -35.61 -17.18 22.88
CA LYS A 306 -35.20 -15.81 23.13
C LYS A 306 -35.16 -15.42 24.60
N ALA A 307 -36.09 -15.92 25.41
CA ALA A 307 -36.14 -15.55 26.81
C ALA A 307 -34.95 -16.16 27.56
N GLU A 308 -34.62 -17.42 27.28
CA GLU A 308 -33.45 -18.10 27.85
C GLU A 308 -32.14 -17.45 27.40
N GLY A 309 -31.99 -17.18 26.10
CA GLY A 309 -30.78 -16.58 25.53
C GLY A 309 -30.47 -15.20 26.11
N LEU A 310 -31.48 -14.31 26.18
CA LEU A 310 -31.30 -12.97 26.74
C LEU A 310 -31.03 -12.99 28.25
N LYS A 311 -31.68 -13.88 29.01
CA LYS A 311 -31.41 -14.05 30.44
C LYS A 311 -29.99 -14.56 30.69
N ALA A 312 -29.51 -15.50 29.86
CA ALA A 312 -28.14 -15.99 29.92
C ALA A 312 -27.12 -14.89 29.59
N ALA A 313 -27.39 -14.08 28.56
CA ALA A 313 -26.56 -12.93 28.21
C ALA A 313 -26.48 -11.92 29.36
N GLN A 314 -27.61 -11.51 29.92
CA GLN A 314 -27.68 -10.62 31.08
C GLN A 314 -26.86 -11.16 32.25
N SER A 315 -27.09 -12.42 32.64
CA SER A 315 -26.36 -13.03 33.75
C SER A 315 -24.85 -13.11 33.50
N LEU A 316 -24.43 -13.32 32.25
CA LEU A 316 -23.01 -13.32 31.86
C LEU A 316 -22.40 -11.92 32.00
N VAL A 317 -23.08 -10.89 31.51
CA VAL A 317 -22.62 -9.50 31.59
C VAL A 317 -22.56 -9.03 33.05
N GLU A 318 -23.58 -9.34 33.86
CA GLU A 318 -23.62 -9.04 35.29
C GLU A 318 -22.48 -9.73 36.07
N LYS A 319 -22.19 -11.00 35.79
CA LYS A 319 -21.06 -11.73 36.39
C LYS A 319 -19.70 -11.12 36.05
N ALA A 320 -19.59 -10.43 34.91
CA ALA A 320 -18.40 -9.69 34.52
C ALA A 320 -18.29 -8.31 35.20
N ASN A 321 -19.24 -7.95 36.08
CA ASN A 321 -19.44 -6.62 36.64
C ASN A 321 -19.54 -5.55 35.55
N ALA A 322 -20.31 -5.86 34.50
CA ALA A 322 -20.55 -4.97 33.37
C ALA A 322 -22.05 -4.67 33.23
N THR A 323 -22.37 -3.58 32.53
CA THR A 323 -23.73 -3.18 32.19
C THR A 323 -24.06 -3.62 30.76
N PRO A 324 -25.16 -4.36 30.53
CA PRO A 324 -25.52 -4.78 29.17
C PRO A 324 -26.19 -3.63 28.40
N VAL A 325 -25.69 -3.37 27.19
CA VAL A 325 -26.33 -2.51 26.20
C VAL A 325 -26.95 -3.41 25.15
N MET A 326 -28.28 -3.49 25.14
CA MET A 326 -29.00 -4.45 24.31
C MET A 326 -29.42 -3.85 22.97
N THR A 327 -29.23 -4.62 21.91
CA THR A 327 -29.77 -4.36 20.58
C THR A 327 -30.22 -5.69 19.92
N THR A 328 -30.84 -5.61 18.75
CA THR A 328 -31.32 -6.78 18.00
C THR A 328 -30.75 -6.74 16.59
N GLY A 329 -30.21 -7.87 16.17
CA GLY A 329 -29.70 -8.10 14.83
C GLY A 329 -30.81 -8.08 13.79
N HIS A 330 -30.49 -7.49 12.64
CA HIS A 330 -31.35 -7.43 11.47
C HIS A 330 -30.49 -7.37 10.21
N PRO A 331 -31.02 -7.71 9.02
CA PRO A 331 -30.23 -7.73 7.79
C PRO A 331 -29.57 -6.39 7.44
N ASP A 332 -30.20 -5.27 7.80
CA ASP A 332 -29.65 -3.93 7.56
C ASP A 332 -28.65 -3.46 8.65
N PHE A 333 -28.21 -4.36 9.54
CA PHE A 333 -27.31 -4.01 10.63
C PHE A 333 -25.93 -3.77 10.03
N SER A 334 -25.43 -2.54 10.13
CA SER A 334 -24.32 -2.06 9.30
C SER A 334 -23.09 -1.65 10.11
N GLU A 335 -21.98 -1.50 9.41
CA GLU A 335 -20.74 -0.93 9.95
C GLU A 335 -20.97 0.44 10.62
N GLU A 336 -21.86 1.27 10.07
CA GLU A 336 -22.19 2.57 10.65
C GLU A 336 -22.78 2.46 12.07
N MET A 337 -23.51 1.38 12.37
CA MET A 337 -24.07 1.15 13.69
C MET A 337 -22.99 0.70 14.69
N LEU A 338 -21.93 0.04 14.22
CA LEU A 338 -20.84 -0.46 15.05
C LEU A 338 -19.76 0.59 15.29
N TYR A 339 -19.36 1.30 14.23
CA TYR A 339 -18.22 2.20 14.25
C TYR A 339 -18.61 3.67 14.27
N GLY A 340 -19.83 4.01 13.84
CA GLY A 340 -20.33 5.37 13.82
C GLY A 340 -20.39 5.99 12.44
N ARG A 341 -21.07 7.13 12.35
CA ARG A 341 -21.30 7.86 11.09
C ARG A 341 -21.48 9.35 11.33
N TYR A 342 -21.31 10.14 10.27
CA TYR A 342 -21.69 11.54 10.29
C TYR A 342 -23.19 11.71 10.12
N LEU A 343 -23.80 12.49 11.00
CA LEU A 343 -25.20 12.89 10.94
C LEU A 343 -25.32 14.41 10.89
N PRO A 344 -26.28 14.97 10.14
CA PRO A 344 -26.58 16.39 10.23
C PRO A 344 -27.25 16.69 11.57
N ASN A 345 -26.87 17.80 12.20
CA ASN A 345 -27.61 18.37 13.32
C ASN A 345 -28.74 19.31 12.83
N GLU A 346 -29.50 19.90 13.75
CA GLU A 346 -30.61 20.83 13.44
C GLU A 346 -30.17 22.07 12.64
N SER A 347 -28.88 22.44 12.70
CA SER A 347 -28.31 23.54 11.92
C SER A 347 -27.74 23.11 10.56
N GLY A 348 -27.88 21.84 10.17
CA GLY A 348 -27.31 21.27 8.95
C GLY A 348 -25.79 21.01 9.00
N ALA A 349 -25.15 21.20 10.16
CA ALA A 349 -23.74 20.88 10.36
C ALA A 349 -23.57 19.38 10.67
N MET A 350 -22.55 18.75 10.09
CA MET A 350 -22.29 17.34 10.30
C MET A 350 -21.58 17.13 11.65
N TYR A 351 -22.13 16.28 12.50
CA TYR A 351 -21.46 15.77 13.70
C TYR A 351 -21.24 14.27 13.59
N TYR A 352 -20.13 13.79 14.14
CA TYR A 352 -19.85 12.37 14.18
C TYR A 352 -20.60 11.75 15.36
N ARG A 353 -21.46 10.77 15.08
CA ARG A 353 -22.12 9.94 16.09
C ARG A 353 -21.37 8.62 16.18
N GLU A 354 -20.89 8.30 17.37
CA GLU A 354 -20.25 7.01 17.65
C GLU A 354 -21.21 5.85 17.42
N GLY A 355 -20.66 4.71 16.99
CA GLY A 355 -21.36 3.43 16.95
C GLY A 355 -21.16 2.64 18.24
N PHE A 356 -21.79 1.47 18.36
CA PHE A 356 -21.74 0.67 19.58
C PHE A 356 -20.32 0.32 20.03
N ILE A 357 -19.42 -0.07 19.12
CA ILE A 357 -18.05 -0.46 19.49
C ILE A 357 -17.25 0.78 19.89
N THR A 358 -17.27 1.82 19.05
CA THR A 358 -16.49 3.03 19.30
C THR A 358 -17.01 3.84 20.49
N GLU A 359 -18.28 3.71 20.84
CA GLU A 359 -18.86 4.32 22.03
C GLU A 359 -18.59 3.51 23.31
N LEU A 360 -18.78 2.19 23.28
CA LEU A 360 -18.81 1.37 24.50
C LEU A 360 -17.45 0.84 24.93
N MET A 361 -16.59 0.47 23.97
CA MET A 361 -15.29 -0.14 24.26
C MET A 361 -14.32 0.80 25.01
N PRO A 362 -14.18 2.10 24.64
CA PRO A 362 -13.22 2.99 25.29
C PRO A 362 -13.66 3.50 26.67
N LYS A 363 -14.93 3.33 27.05
CA LYS A 363 -15.45 3.84 28.33
C LYS A 363 -14.79 3.08 29.50
N SER A 364 -14.47 3.82 30.56
CA SER A 364 -13.96 3.26 31.83
C SER A 364 -15.00 2.37 32.52
N ASP A 365 -16.27 2.67 32.29
CA ASP A 365 -17.40 1.91 32.80
C ASP A 365 -17.60 0.67 31.93
N ARG A 366 -17.52 -0.52 32.53
CA ARG A 366 -17.60 -1.80 31.83
C ARG A 366 -19.01 -1.96 31.23
N HIS A 367 -19.18 -1.65 29.95
CA HIS A 367 -20.44 -1.88 29.23
C HIS A 367 -20.21 -2.97 28.19
N TYR A 368 -21.03 -4.02 28.14
CA TYR A 368 -20.94 -5.03 27.06
C TYR A 368 -22.07 -4.83 26.07
N LEU A 369 -21.77 -5.01 24.79
CA LEU A 369 -22.78 -4.98 23.74
C LEU A 369 -23.45 -6.36 23.68
N VAL A 370 -24.76 -6.41 23.88
CA VAL A 370 -25.57 -7.63 23.76
C VAL A 370 -26.43 -7.51 22.50
N ILE A 371 -26.28 -8.46 21.58
CA ILE A 371 -26.98 -8.48 20.30
C ILE A 371 -27.86 -9.73 20.25
N ASP A 372 -29.16 -9.55 20.31
CA ASP A 372 -30.14 -10.61 20.05
C ASP A 372 -30.21 -10.96 18.55
N GLN A 373 -30.61 -12.17 18.19
CA GLN A 373 -30.74 -12.62 16.80
C GLN A 373 -29.46 -12.39 15.97
N PHE A 374 -28.31 -12.80 16.53
CA PHE A 374 -27.01 -12.56 15.93
C PHE A 374 -26.85 -13.26 14.57
N GLU A 375 -27.60 -14.34 14.30
CA GLU A 375 -27.68 -15.01 12.98
C GLU A 375 -28.28 -14.17 11.86
N ARG A 376 -28.86 -13.01 12.18
CA ARG A 376 -29.43 -12.09 11.19
C ARG A 376 -28.45 -11.02 10.74
N ILE A 377 -27.23 -11.01 11.29
CA ILE A 377 -26.18 -10.04 10.98
C ILE A 377 -25.12 -10.72 10.12
N ASP A 378 -24.69 -10.02 9.06
CA ASP A 378 -23.50 -10.42 8.32
C ASP A 378 -22.24 -10.18 9.17
N PRO A 379 -21.48 -11.22 9.57
CA PRO A 379 -20.30 -11.06 10.42
C PRO A 379 -19.20 -10.22 9.77
N ASP A 380 -19.20 -10.01 8.46
CA ASP A 380 -18.17 -9.23 7.75
C ASP A 380 -18.13 -7.77 8.20
N ILE A 381 -19.23 -7.23 8.75
CA ILE A 381 -19.23 -5.87 9.32
C ILE A 381 -18.28 -5.73 10.53
N PHE A 382 -17.88 -6.84 11.16
CA PHE A 382 -16.90 -6.86 12.25
C PHE A 382 -15.45 -6.93 11.75
N GLN A 383 -15.22 -7.03 10.44
CA GLN A 383 -13.90 -7.25 9.86
C GLN A 383 -12.91 -6.15 10.22
N MET A 384 -13.35 -4.89 10.30
CA MET A 384 -12.51 -3.77 10.74
C MET A 384 -12.00 -4.01 12.17
N PHE A 385 -12.90 -4.37 13.09
CA PHE A 385 -12.52 -4.69 14.48
C PHE A 385 -11.57 -5.89 14.55
N ILE A 386 -11.85 -6.95 13.79
CA ILE A 386 -11.00 -8.15 13.72
C ILE A 386 -9.58 -7.79 13.20
N ASN A 387 -9.47 -6.96 12.17
CA ASN A 387 -8.16 -6.52 11.68
C ASN A 387 -7.38 -5.75 12.78
N VAL A 388 -8.06 -4.92 13.58
CA VAL A 388 -7.39 -4.27 14.72
C VAL A 388 -6.86 -5.29 15.71
N LEU A 389 -7.64 -6.33 16.04
CA LEU A 389 -7.19 -7.43 16.92
C LEU A 389 -6.01 -8.22 16.36
N GLU A 390 -5.91 -8.31 15.03
CA GLU A 390 -4.78 -8.91 14.32
C GLU A 390 -3.53 -8.02 14.29
N GLY A 391 -3.62 -6.81 14.83
CA GLY A 391 -2.50 -5.86 14.92
C GLY A 391 -2.43 -4.86 13.77
N TYR A 392 -3.40 -4.85 12.86
CA TYR A 392 -3.45 -3.87 11.79
C TYR A 392 -3.90 -2.50 12.32
N GLU A 393 -3.31 -1.44 11.76
CA GLU A 393 -3.80 -0.07 11.94
C GLU A 393 -4.93 0.19 10.93
N MET A 394 -6.12 0.46 11.44
CA MET A 394 -7.32 0.72 10.66
C MET A 394 -7.68 2.20 10.68
N THR A 395 -8.17 2.72 9.56
CA THR A 395 -8.65 4.10 9.47
C THR A 395 -10.16 4.12 9.56
N LEU A 396 -10.71 4.88 10.52
CA LEU A 396 -12.14 5.07 10.69
C LEU A 396 -12.66 6.20 9.80
N PRO A 397 -13.94 6.16 9.40
CA PRO A 397 -14.60 7.26 8.67
C PRO A 397 -14.93 8.43 9.61
N ARG A 398 -13.95 8.85 10.42
CA ARG A 398 -14.00 9.96 11.37
C ARG A 398 -12.78 10.85 11.14
N TYR A 399 -12.95 12.16 11.17
CA TYR A 399 -11.88 13.12 10.96
C TYR A 399 -11.45 13.81 12.26
N HIS A 400 -10.14 14.01 12.39
CA HIS A 400 -9.54 14.95 13.32
C HIS A 400 -9.85 16.40 12.90
N ARG A 401 -9.62 17.36 13.80
CA ARG A 401 -9.82 18.79 13.53
C ARG A 401 -8.94 19.33 12.40
N ASP A 402 -7.82 18.66 12.11
CA ASP A 402 -6.89 18.99 11.03
C ASP A 402 -7.27 18.36 9.68
N GLY A 403 -8.38 17.61 9.61
CA GLY A 403 -8.85 16.96 8.40
C GLY A 403 -8.21 15.59 8.11
N SER A 404 -7.30 15.10 8.94
CA SER A 404 -6.80 13.73 8.86
C SER A 404 -7.84 12.74 9.39
N MET A 405 -7.88 11.51 8.85
CA MET A 405 -8.78 10.48 9.38
C MET A 405 -8.21 9.87 10.66
N VAL A 406 -9.11 9.53 11.59
CA VAL A 406 -8.80 8.89 12.85
C VAL A 406 -8.31 7.47 12.59
N LYS A 407 -7.18 7.13 13.21
CA LYS A 407 -6.60 5.79 13.18
C LYS A 407 -6.96 5.00 14.44
N TRP A 408 -7.16 3.70 14.27
CA TRP A 408 -7.43 2.74 15.32
C TRP A 408 -6.46 1.57 15.21
N SER A 409 -5.69 1.34 16.28
CA SER A 409 -4.80 0.18 16.43
C SER A 409 -4.82 -0.30 17.89
N LEU A 410 -4.07 -1.38 18.17
CA LEU A 410 -3.84 -1.87 19.54
C LEU A 410 -2.90 -0.98 20.37
N ASN A 411 -2.28 0.04 19.77
CA ASN A 411 -1.35 0.92 20.48
C ASN A 411 -2.08 1.74 21.55
N LYS A 412 -1.44 1.93 22.72
CA LYS A 412 -2.01 2.71 23.83
C LYS A 412 -2.31 4.17 23.46
N ASP A 413 -1.57 4.72 22.51
CA ASP A 413 -1.73 6.09 22.01
C ASP A 413 -2.68 6.19 20.80
N SER A 414 -3.31 5.08 20.40
CA SER A 414 -4.37 5.04 19.40
C SER A 414 -5.59 5.84 19.87
N TYR A 415 -6.30 6.47 18.93
CA TYR A 415 -7.46 7.29 19.24
C TYR A 415 -8.57 6.49 19.94
N TYR A 416 -8.83 5.27 19.46
CA TYR A 416 -9.62 4.28 20.18
C TYR A 416 -8.66 3.26 20.77
N TYR A 417 -8.68 3.14 22.11
CA TYR A 417 -7.89 2.16 22.82
C TYR A 417 -8.65 0.84 22.95
N PHE A 418 -8.04 -0.26 22.51
CA PHE A 418 -8.63 -1.58 22.68
C PHE A 418 -8.65 -1.99 24.16
N ASN A 419 -9.83 -2.35 24.66
CA ASN A 419 -9.99 -2.88 26.01
C ASN A 419 -10.16 -4.42 25.94
N PRO A 420 -9.16 -5.22 26.35
CA PRO A 420 -9.23 -6.68 26.27
C PRO A 420 -10.30 -7.30 27.18
N ASN A 421 -10.84 -6.54 28.14
CA ASN A 421 -11.91 -6.99 29.03
C ASN A 421 -13.30 -6.63 28.50
N TRP A 422 -13.41 -6.00 27.32
CA TRP A 422 -14.67 -5.62 26.70
C TRP A 422 -15.13 -6.70 25.71
N HIS A 423 -16.43 -7.02 25.72
CA HIS A 423 -16.99 -8.12 24.92
C HIS A 423 -18.28 -7.73 24.20
N ILE A 424 -18.49 -8.38 23.05
CA ILE A 424 -19.75 -8.44 22.30
C ILE A 424 -20.38 -9.81 22.57
N VAL A 425 -21.56 -9.83 23.16
CA VAL A 425 -22.33 -11.04 23.44
C VAL A 425 -23.42 -11.19 22.37
N GLY A 426 -23.24 -12.11 21.44
CA GLY A 426 -24.25 -12.47 20.44
C GLY A 426 -25.13 -13.60 20.96
N VAL A 427 -26.44 -13.42 20.96
CA VAL A 427 -27.40 -14.51 21.21
C VAL A 427 -27.87 -15.01 19.85
N THR A 428 -27.68 -16.30 19.61
CA THR A 428 -28.11 -16.95 18.38
C THR A 428 -28.95 -18.18 18.66
N TYR A 429 -29.86 -18.45 17.73
CA TYR A 429 -30.77 -19.60 17.76
C TYR A 429 -30.34 -20.72 16.82
N LEU A 430 -29.16 -20.58 16.22
CA LEU A 430 -28.53 -21.61 15.40
C LEU A 430 -28.00 -22.76 16.26
N THR A 431 -28.06 -23.97 15.71
CA THR A 431 -27.40 -25.14 16.27
C THR A 431 -25.87 -25.03 16.12
N PRO A 432 -25.07 -25.80 16.88
CA PRO A 432 -23.61 -25.77 16.75
C PRO A 432 -23.10 -26.10 15.34
N GLN A 433 -23.83 -26.91 14.58
CA GLN A 433 -23.47 -27.23 13.19
C GLN A 433 -23.78 -26.04 12.27
N GLU A 434 -24.97 -25.46 12.37
CA GLU A 434 -25.35 -24.28 11.59
C GLU A 434 -24.42 -23.09 11.87
N VAL A 435 -23.94 -22.90 13.11
CA VAL A 435 -22.94 -21.87 13.44
C VAL A 435 -21.64 -22.06 12.63
N LYS A 436 -21.17 -23.29 12.45
CA LYS A 436 -19.95 -23.57 11.67
C LYS A 436 -20.13 -23.35 10.17
N GLU A 437 -21.35 -23.58 9.67
CA GLU A 437 -21.69 -23.38 8.26
C GLU A 437 -22.01 -21.91 7.96
N HIS A 438 -22.58 -21.19 8.92
CA HIS A 438 -23.06 -19.82 8.77
C HIS A 438 -21.96 -18.76 8.98
N TYR A 439 -21.00 -18.99 9.88
CA TYR A 439 -19.93 -18.04 10.16
C TYR A 439 -18.58 -18.50 9.61
N SER A 440 -17.77 -17.56 9.12
CA SER A 440 -16.44 -17.83 8.60
C SER A 440 -15.47 -18.32 9.69
N GLU A 441 -14.49 -19.14 9.31
CA GLU A 441 -13.43 -19.60 10.24
C GLU A 441 -12.67 -18.42 10.86
N GLN A 442 -12.48 -17.34 10.09
CA GLN A 442 -11.86 -16.11 10.57
C GLN A 442 -12.65 -15.47 11.72
N PHE A 443 -13.97 -15.34 11.58
CA PHE A 443 -14.79 -14.82 12.67
C PHE A 443 -14.79 -15.76 13.88
N LEU A 444 -14.96 -17.07 13.64
CA LEU A 444 -15.02 -18.09 14.69
C LEU A 444 -13.74 -18.19 15.52
N LYS A 445 -12.57 -17.86 14.95
CA LYS A 445 -11.30 -17.75 15.68
C LYS A 445 -11.38 -16.79 16.86
N TYR A 446 -12.10 -15.68 16.70
CA TYR A 446 -12.28 -14.62 17.72
C TYR A 446 -13.56 -14.80 18.57
N ALA A 447 -14.32 -15.87 18.33
CA ALA A 447 -15.54 -16.17 19.05
C ALA A 447 -15.35 -17.30 20.07
N ARG A 448 -15.92 -17.10 21.27
CA ARG A 448 -16.17 -18.17 22.23
C ARG A 448 -17.62 -18.62 22.09
N ILE A 449 -17.82 -19.87 21.72
CA ILE A 449 -19.15 -20.49 21.55
C ILE A 449 -19.56 -21.14 22.88
N ILE A 450 -20.75 -20.82 23.38
CA ILE A 450 -21.29 -21.35 24.64
C ILE A 450 -22.72 -21.82 24.41
N GLN A 451 -23.00 -23.10 24.68
CA GLN A 451 -24.37 -23.62 24.72
C GLN A 451 -25.04 -23.17 26.03
N VAL A 452 -26.19 -22.50 25.92
CA VAL A 452 -27.02 -22.16 27.08
C VAL A 452 -27.68 -23.44 27.59
N LYS A 453 -27.45 -23.77 28.86
CA LYS A 453 -28.11 -24.93 29.50
C LYS A 453 -29.58 -24.58 29.77
N GLN A 454 -30.49 -25.46 29.38
CA GLN A 454 -31.89 -25.37 29.79
C GLN A 454 -31.97 -25.37 31.32
N SER A 455 -32.72 -24.42 31.87
CA SER A 455 -33.10 -24.49 33.27
C SER A 455 -34.20 -25.55 33.37
N THR A 456 -33.85 -26.79 33.72
CA THR A 456 -34.86 -27.76 34.16
C THR A 456 -35.57 -27.17 35.37
N HIS A 457 -36.81 -26.76 35.17
CA HIS A 457 -37.75 -26.46 36.25
C HIS A 457 -38.34 -27.75 36.79
#